data_AF-A0A369A8E0-F1
#
_entry.id   AF-A0A369A8E0-F1
#
_cell.length_a   1.000
_cell.length_b   1.000
_cell.length_c   1.000
_cell.angle_alpha   90.00
_cell.angle_beta   90.00
_cell.angle_gamma   90.00
#
_symmetry.space_group_name_H-M   'P 1'
#
loop_
_entity.id
_entity.type
_entity.pdbx_description
1 polymer ?
#
loop_
_entity_poly.entity_id
_entity_poly.type
_entity_poly.pdbx_seq_one_letter_code
_entity_poly.pdbx_strand_id
1 'polypeptide(L)'
;MKSNMVFRDHAGRKVTDIRKYIADWLYTHPKGRIYIGADSKVKGNYVKYAIAICLWDVGRGVHEIYAHTVVPKPSDPFSRLWNEVTKAVEIAELIRDLAEIEIHLDINSKPGFWSNQLYDASLGFIRSLGFEAAGKPYAWAASCGANRHCQ
;
A
#
# COMPACT_ATOMS: atom_id res chain seq x y z
N MET A 1 -17.28 -1.54 1.40
CA MET A 1 -16.92 -0.35 0.60
C MET A 1 -16.27 -0.82 -0.70
N LYS A 2 -16.59 -0.21 -1.84
CA LYS A 2 -15.87 -0.48 -3.11
C LYS A 2 -14.78 0.58 -3.25
N SER A 3 -13.53 0.17 -3.34
CA SER A 3 -12.46 1.11 -3.70
C SER A 3 -12.64 1.55 -5.15
N ASN A 4 -12.55 2.87 -5.40
CA ASN A 4 -12.60 3.44 -6.75
C ASN A 4 -11.26 3.30 -7.52
N MET A 5 -10.27 2.62 -6.93
CA MET A 5 -8.97 2.40 -7.56
C MET A 5 -9.04 1.31 -8.63
N VAL A 6 -8.50 1.59 -9.82
CA VAL A 6 -8.39 0.60 -10.90
C VAL A 6 -7.06 -0.12 -10.78
N PHE A 7 -7.10 -1.38 -10.33
CA PHE A 7 -5.91 -2.22 -10.21
C PHE A 7 -5.48 -2.82 -11.54
N ARG A 8 -4.17 -3.02 -11.67
CA ARG A 8 -3.50 -3.63 -12.81
C ARG A 8 -2.46 -4.62 -12.33
N ASP A 9 -2.21 -5.67 -13.11
CA ASP A 9 -1.10 -6.59 -12.88
C ASP A 9 0.22 -6.08 -13.46
N HIS A 10 1.31 -6.83 -13.27
CA HIS A 10 2.64 -6.48 -13.79
C HIS A 10 2.69 -6.28 -15.32
N ALA A 11 1.74 -6.84 -16.07
CA ALA A 11 1.61 -6.67 -17.52
C ALA A 11 0.71 -5.48 -17.90
N GLY A 12 0.22 -4.71 -16.91
CA GLY A 12 -0.67 -3.57 -17.09
C GLY A 12 -2.14 -3.95 -17.34
N ARG A 13 -2.49 -5.24 -17.27
CA ARG A 13 -3.85 -5.73 -17.51
C ARG A 13 -4.73 -5.40 -16.31
N LYS A 14 -5.94 -4.93 -16.59
CA LYS A 14 -6.89 -4.52 -15.54
C LYS A 14 -7.32 -5.73 -14.70
N VAL A 15 -7.21 -5.61 -13.39
CA VAL A 15 -7.79 -6.54 -12.42
C VAL A 15 -9.18 -6.04 -12.07
N THR A 16 -10.22 -6.74 -12.54
CA THR A 16 -11.62 -6.31 -12.41
C THR A 16 -12.21 -6.64 -11.05
N ASP A 17 -11.77 -7.73 -10.44
CA ASP A 17 -12.14 -8.14 -9.08
C ASP A 17 -10.86 -8.49 -8.31
N ILE A 18 -10.45 -7.57 -7.46
CA ILE A 18 -9.23 -7.69 -6.65
C ILE A 18 -9.33 -8.85 -5.67
N ARG A 19 -10.51 -9.03 -5.04
CA ARG A 19 -10.72 -10.10 -4.05
C ARG A 19 -10.60 -11.45 -4.72
N LYS A 20 -11.28 -11.65 -5.87
CA LYS A 20 -11.17 -12.90 -6.64
C LYS A 20 -9.74 -13.16 -7.09
N TYR A 21 -9.05 -12.14 -7.62
CA TYR A 21 -7.67 -12.27 -8.08
C TYR A 21 -6.74 -12.78 -6.97
N ILE A 22 -6.84 -12.19 -5.78
CA ILE A 22 -6.02 -12.56 -4.63
C ILE A 22 -6.41 -13.94 -4.10
N ALA A 23 -7.71 -14.25 -4.02
CA ALA A 23 -8.19 -15.56 -3.58
C ALA A 23 -7.71 -16.69 -4.50
N ASP A 24 -7.77 -16.50 -5.83
CA ASP A 24 -7.27 -17.47 -6.81
C ASP A 24 -5.75 -17.67 -6.66
N TRP A 25 -5.00 -16.60 -6.38
CA TRP A 25 -3.56 -16.70 -6.12
C TRP A 25 -3.27 -17.45 -4.82
N LEU A 26 -3.98 -17.14 -3.72
CA LEU A 26 -3.81 -17.80 -2.41
C LEU A 26 -4.18 -19.29 -2.46
N TYR A 27 -5.16 -19.67 -3.28
CA TYR A 27 -5.52 -21.07 -3.49
C TYR A 27 -4.33 -21.91 -3.99
N THR A 28 -3.47 -21.33 -4.82
CA THR A 28 -2.25 -21.99 -5.34
C THR A 28 -1.01 -21.76 -4.47
N HIS A 29 -1.10 -20.82 -3.51
CA HIS A 29 -0.02 -20.42 -2.60
C HIS A 29 -0.55 -20.33 -1.15
N PRO A 30 -0.88 -21.46 -0.50
CA PRO A 30 -1.61 -21.47 0.78
C PRO A 30 -0.81 -20.90 1.97
N LYS A 31 0.50 -20.65 1.81
CA LYS A 31 1.37 -19.99 2.80
C LYS A 31 1.73 -18.56 2.39
N GLY A 32 1.08 -18.04 1.36
CA GLY A 32 1.33 -16.70 0.85
C GLY A 32 0.96 -15.62 1.85
N ARG A 33 1.75 -14.55 1.88
CA ARG A 33 1.51 -13.37 2.73
C ARG A 33 1.22 -12.16 1.87
N ILE A 34 0.39 -11.25 2.38
CA ILE A 34 0.02 -10.03 1.65
C ILE A 34 0.72 -8.83 2.30
N TYR A 35 1.37 -8.03 1.46
CA TYR A 35 1.95 -6.76 1.85
C TYR A 35 1.33 -5.64 1.02
N ILE A 36 0.88 -4.58 1.68
CA ILE A 36 0.30 -3.42 1.00
C ILE A 36 1.26 -2.25 1.14
N GLY A 37 1.86 -1.82 0.04
CA GLY A 37 2.68 -0.63 -0.03
C GLY A 37 1.88 0.60 -0.43
N ALA A 38 2.12 1.73 0.24
CA ALA A 38 1.63 3.04 -0.19
C ALA A 38 2.76 4.06 -0.30
N ASP A 39 2.73 4.87 -1.37
CA ASP A 39 3.62 6.00 -1.59
C ASP A 39 2.90 7.08 -2.43
N SER A 40 3.40 8.31 -2.41
CA SER A 40 2.92 9.37 -3.27
C SER A 40 4.02 10.32 -3.73
N LYS A 41 3.81 10.92 -4.91
CA LYS A 41 4.68 11.99 -5.44
C LYS A 41 3.87 13.21 -5.83
N VAL A 42 4.40 14.38 -5.48
CA VAL A 42 3.86 15.68 -5.91
C VAL A 42 4.30 15.93 -7.36
N LYS A 43 3.35 16.29 -8.23
CA LYS A 43 3.53 16.63 -9.64
C LYS A 43 2.83 17.97 -9.91
N GLY A 44 3.55 19.07 -9.73
CA GLY A 44 2.98 20.42 -9.81
C GLY A 44 1.85 20.62 -8.78
N ASN A 45 0.64 20.87 -9.28
CA ASN A 45 -0.56 21.10 -8.47
C ASN A 45 -1.33 19.82 -8.13
N TYR A 46 -0.77 18.64 -8.45
CA TYR A 46 -1.38 17.35 -8.19
C TYR A 46 -0.47 16.46 -7.36
N VAL A 47 -1.05 15.45 -6.72
CA VAL A 47 -0.34 14.34 -6.10
C VAL A 47 -0.82 13.04 -6.72
N LYS A 48 0.14 12.21 -7.12
CA LYS A 48 -0.09 10.85 -7.58
C LYS A 48 0.17 9.90 -6.42
N TYR A 49 -0.89 9.28 -5.92
CA TYR A 49 -0.83 8.21 -4.91
C TYR A 49 -0.78 6.87 -5.60
N ALA A 50 0.08 5.97 -5.13
CA ALA A 50 0.14 4.60 -5.58
C ALA A 50 -0.06 3.64 -4.42
N ILE A 51 -0.82 2.58 -4.70
CA ILE A 51 -0.94 1.40 -3.84
C ILE A 51 -0.41 0.20 -4.61
N ALA A 52 0.48 -0.57 -3.99
CA ALA A 52 0.93 -1.86 -4.48
C ALA A 52 0.48 -2.95 -3.51
N ILE A 53 -0.17 -3.99 -4.01
CA ILE A 53 -0.47 -5.21 -3.27
C ILE A 53 0.54 -6.25 -3.74
N CYS A 54 1.44 -6.60 -2.84
CA CYS A 54 2.50 -7.57 -3.05
C CYS A 54 2.10 -8.90 -2.39
N LEU A 55 1.85 -9.91 -3.24
CA LEU A 55 1.58 -11.28 -2.85
C LEU A 55 2.91 -12.03 -2.78
N TRP A 56 3.39 -12.25 -1.57
CA TRP A 56 4.69 -12.87 -1.34
C TRP A 56 4.53 -14.37 -1.15
N ASP A 57 5.19 -15.15 -2.01
CA ASP A 57 5.34 -16.59 -1.82
C ASP A 57 6.78 -16.92 -1.41
N VAL A 58 6.90 -17.53 -0.24
CA VAL A 58 8.19 -17.78 0.40
C VAL A 58 9.02 -18.72 -0.47
N GLY A 59 10.16 -18.23 -0.95
CA GLY A 59 11.08 -18.97 -1.82
C GLY A 59 10.72 -18.93 -3.31
N ARG A 60 9.61 -18.29 -3.72
CA ARG A 60 9.21 -18.17 -5.14
C ARG A 60 9.08 -16.74 -5.64
N GLY A 61 9.16 -15.77 -4.74
CA GLY A 61 9.22 -14.34 -5.09
C GLY A 61 7.92 -13.61 -4.77
N VAL A 62 7.74 -12.45 -5.40
CA VAL A 62 6.61 -11.55 -5.15
C VAL A 62 5.84 -11.34 -6.44
N HIS A 63 4.54 -11.61 -6.39
CA HIS A 63 3.60 -11.21 -7.42
C HIS A 63 2.93 -9.89 -7.03
N GLU A 64 2.90 -8.92 -7.94
CA GLU A 64 2.44 -7.56 -7.63
C GLU A 64 1.24 -7.17 -8.50
N ILE A 65 0.25 -6.56 -7.87
CA ILE A 65 -0.79 -5.76 -8.53
C ILE A 65 -0.76 -4.35 -7.95
N TYR A 66 -1.09 -3.35 -8.75
CA TYR A 66 -0.96 -1.96 -8.34
C TYR A 66 -2.11 -1.12 -8.86
N ALA A 67 -2.37 -0.02 -8.18
CA ALA A 67 -3.25 1.03 -8.63
C ALA A 67 -2.66 2.40 -8.30
N HIS A 68 -3.06 3.42 -9.04
CA HIS A 68 -2.72 4.79 -8.69
C HIS A 68 -3.92 5.71 -8.89
N THR A 69 -3.93 6.81 -8.15
CA THR A 69 -4.91 7.89 -8.27
C THR A 69 -4.20 9.23 -8.30
N VAL A 70 -4.65 10.13 -9.17
CA VAL A 70 -4.16 11.51 -9.23
C VAL A 70 -5.24 12.41 -8.66
N VAL A 71 -4.87 13.23 -7.67
CA VAL A 71 -5.78 14.16 -7.01
C VAL A 71 -5.10 15.53 -6.86
N PRO A 72 -5.86 16.63 -6.65
CA PRO A 72 -5.28 17.92 -6.32
C PRO A 72 -4.33 17.82 -5.12
N LYS A 73 -3.22 18.57 -5.17
CA LYS A 73 -2.23 18.59 -4.10
C LYS A 73 -2.89 19.10 -2.81
N PRO A 74 -2.81 18.34 -1.69
CA PRO A 74 -3.26 18.85 -0.40
C PRO A 74 -2.51 20.10 0.02
N SER A 75 -3.13 20.93 0.85
CA SER A 75 -2.55 22.17 1.39
C SER A 75 -1.25 21.93 2.15
N ASP A 76 -1.14 20.77 2.81
CA ASP A 76 -0.06 20.47 3.71
C ASP A 76 0.47 19.03 3.52
N PRO A 77 1.72 18.76 3.91
CA PRO A 77 2.30 17.43 3.70
C PRO A 77 1.76 16.37 4.68
N PHE A 78 1.10 16.76 5.78
CA PHE A 78 0.49 15.82 6.74
C PHE A 78 -0.73 15.17 6.10
N SER A 79 -1.63 15.97 5.52
CA SER A 79 -2.78 15.51 4.76
C SER A 79 -2.36 14.57 3.63
N ARG A 80 -1.23 14.85 2.98
CA ARG A 80 -0.67 13.96 1.96
C ARG A 80 -0.27 12.60 2.53
N LEU A 81 0.56 12.56 3.57
CA LEU A 81 0.97 11.29 4.16
C LEU A 81 -0.22 10.52 4.76
N TRP A 82 -1.16 11.22 5.40
CA TRP A 82 -2.37 10.60 5.95
C TRP A 82 -3.26 9.98 4.85
N ASN A 83 -3.30 10.60 3.67
CA ASN A 83 -3.96 10.01 2.50
C ASN A 83 -3.29 8.71 2.03
N GLU A 84 -1.97 8.55 2.17
CA GLU A 84 -1.29 7.29 1.87
C GLU A 84 -1.74 6.19 2.85
N VAL A 85 -1.76 6.52 4.15
CA VAL A 85 -2.19 5.60 5.22
C VAL A 85 -3.63 5.15 5.01
N THR A 86 -4.55 6.10 4.85
CA THR A 86 -5.99 5.80 4.72
C THR A 86 -6.31 4.99 3.46
N LYS A 87 -5.64 5.26 2.34
CA LYS A 87 -5.78 4.46 1.11
C LYS A 87 -5.28 3.04 1.29
N ALA A 88 -4.15 2.85 1.98
CA ALA A 88 -3.63 1.51 2.27
C ALA A 88 -4.61 0.71 3.15
N VAL A 89 -5.15 1.36 4.19
CA VAL A 89 -6.14 0.77 5.09
C VAL A 89 -7.43 0.42 4.35
N GLU A 90 -7.94 1.28 3.47
CA GLU A 90 -9.14 0.98 2.67
C GLU A 90 -8.98 -0.31 1.86
N ILE A 91 -7.80 -0.50 1.26
CA ILE A 91 -7.48 -1.71 0.52
C ILE A 91 -7.32 -2.90 1.46
N ALA A 92 -6.66 -2.74 2.61
CA ALA A 92 -6.52 -3.81 3.61
C ALA A 92 -7.87 -4.31 4.11
N GLU A 93 -8.80 -3.40 4.44
CA GLU A 93 -10.18 -3.73 4.82
C GLU A 93 -10.93 -4.49 3.73
N LEU A 94 -10.71 -4.11 2.46
CA LEU A 94 -11.36 -4.76 1.33
C LEU A 94 -10.97 -6.24 1.18
N ILE A 95 -9.81 -6.66 1.69
CA ILE A 95 -9.26 -8.01 1.53
C ILE A 95 -8.93 -8.69 2.87
N ARG A 96 -9.38 -8.11 3.99
CA ARG A 96 -9.02 -8.47 5.38
C ARG A 96 -9.19 -9.96 5.71
N ASP A 97 -10.21 -10.60 5.14
CA ASP A 97 -10.58 -11.98 5.39
C ASP A 97 -9.85 -13.00 4.51
N LEU A 98 -8.99 -12.56 3.59
CA LEU A 98 -8.30 -13.45 2.66
C LEU A 98 -7.01 -14.05 3.23
N ALA A 99 -6.22 -13.28 3.97
CA ALA A 99 -4.95 -13.70 4.55
C ALA A 99 -4.44 -12.67 5.59
N GLU A 100 -3.33 -12.98 6.25
CA GLU A 100 -2.57 -11.99 7.03
C GLU A 100 -2.04 -10.88 6.13
N ILE A 101 -2.19 -9.63 6.59
CA ILE A 101 -1.83 -8.41 5.85
C ILE A 101 -0.89 -7.57 6.70
N GLU A 102 0.20 -7.13 6.09
CA GLU A 102 1.12 -6.14 6.66
C GLU A 102 1.17 -4.89 5.76
N ILE A 103 0.88 -3.72 6.34
CA ILE A 103 0.88 -2.45 5.62
C ILE A 103 2.24 -1.77 5.74
N HIS A 104 2.83 -1.47 4.59
CA HIS A 104 4.11 -0.81 4.46
C HIS A 104 3.89 0.64 4.02
N LEU A 105 4.47 1.57 4.78
CA LEU A 105 4.38 3.00 4.52
C LEU A 105 5.76 3.61 4.23
N ASP A 106 5.84 4.56 3.29
CA ASP A 106 7.08 5.33 3.03
C ASP A 106 7.29 6.45 4.07
N ILE A 107 7.44 6.05 5.33
CA ILE A 107 7.70 6.92 6.48
C ILE A 107 8.95 6.45 7.22
N ASN A 108 9.71 7.38 7.79
CA ASN A 108 11.01 7.09 8.39
C ASN A 108 10.95 7.15 9.92
N SER A 109 11.49 6.14 10.58
CA SER A 109 11.57 6.06 12.05
C SER A 109 12.66 6.96 12.64
N LYS A 110 13.59 7.44 11.82
CA LYS A 110 14.71 8.27 12.29
C LYS A 110 14.29 9.73 12.53
N PRO A 111 14.59 10.29 13.72
CA PRO A 111 14.47 11.73 13.97
C PRO A 111 15.25 12.53 12.91
N GLY A 112 14.66 13.62 12.42
CA GLY A 112 15.26 14.48 11.39
C GLY A 112 14.68 14.30 9.98
N PHE A 113 13.96 13.22 9.72
CA PHE A 113 13.11 13.14 8.53
C PHE A 113 11.75 13.76 8.80
N TRP A 114 11.24 14.57 7.87
CA TRP A 114 9.92 15.21 8.02
C TRP A 114 8.80 14.17 8.25
N SER A 115 8.84 13.03 7.57
CA SER A 115 7.85 11.95 7.71
C SER A 115 7.88 11.23 9.06
N ASN A 116 8.91 11.44 9.88
CA ASN A 116 8.99 10.87 11.23
C ASN A 116 7.86 11.38 12.14
N GLN A 117 7.39 12.60 11.92
CA GLN A 117 6.30 13.22 12.70
C GLN A 117 5.00 12.41 12.65
N LEU A 118 4.79 11.64 11.58
CA LEU A 118 3.60 10.82 11.38
C LEU A 118 3.86 9.33 11.64
N TYR A 119 5.09 8.95 12.00
CA TYR A 119 5.49 7.55 12.07
C TYR A 119 4.66 6.77 13.09
N ASP A 120 4.71 7.19 14.35
CA ASP A 120 4.01 6.51 15.44
C ASP A 120 2.49 6.60 15.30
N ALA A 121 1.98 7.76 14.87
CA ALA A 121 0.55 7.96 14.65
C ALA A 121 0.01 7.01 13.55
N SER A 122 0.73 6.87 12.44
CA SER A 122 0.32 6.02 11.32
C SER A 122 0.38 4.54 11.69
N LEU A 123 1.46 4.08 12.31
CA LEU A 123 1.61 2.68 12.74
C LEU A 123 0.61 2.33 13.85
N GLY A 124 0.43 3.22 14.83
CA GLY A 124 -0.53 3.05 15.91
C GLY A 124 -1.97 2.94 15.40
N PHE A 125 -2.35 3.79 14.43
CA PHE A 125 -3.66 3.73 13.79
C PHE A 125 -3.88 2.42 13.03
N ILE A 126 -2.92 1.98 12.22
CA ILE A 126 -3.06 0.72 11.47
C ILE A 126 -3.17 -0.49 12.44
N ARG A 127 -2.35 -0.50 13.48
CA ARG A 127 -2.36 -1.58 14.49
C ARG A 127 -3.64 -1.59 15.33
N SER A 128 -4.22 -0.43 15.64
CA SER A 128 -5.50 -0.37 16.36
C SER A 128 -6.67 -0.95 15.56
N LEU A 129 -6.54 -1.04 14.23
CA LEU A 129 -7.48 -1.72 13.34
C LEU A 129 -7.23 -3.24 13.23
N GLY A 130 -6.18 -3.75 13.88
CA GLY A 130 -5.81 -5.17 13.86
C GLY A 130 -4.97 -5.60 12.66
N PHE A 131 -4.31 -4.67 11.97
CA PHE A 131 -3.34 -4.98 10.92
C PHE A 131 -1.90 -4.82 11.42
N GLU A 132 -0.97 -5.56 10.81
CA GLU A 132 0.45 -5.31 11.00
C GLU A 132 0.91 -4.10 10.19
N ALA A 133 1.93 -3.40 10.69
CA ALA A 133 2.41 -2.16 10.07
C ALA A 133 3.92 -1.98 10.20
N ALA A 134 4.56 -1.57 9.11
CA ALA A 134 5.98 -1.29 9.03
C ALA A 134 6.28 0.01 8.27
N GLY A 135 7.27 0.75 8.76
CA GLY A 135 7.91 1.87 8.06
C GLY A 135 9.35 1.55 7.66
N LYS A 136 10.08 2.53 7.12
CA LYS A 136 11.49 2.34 6.73
C LYS A 136 12.37 2.00 7.95
N PRO A 137 13.31 1.05 7.81
CA PRO A 137 13.77 0.40 6.57
C PRO A 137 12.99 -0.87 6.16
N TYR A 138 11.99 -1.31 6.94
CA TYR A 138 11.31 -2.60 6.73
C TYR A 138 10.15 -2.51 5.70
N ALA A 139 9.73 -1.30 5.34
CA ALA A 139 8.65 -1.03 4.39
C ALA A 139 9.03 -1.24 2.90
N TRP A 140 9.40 -2.46 2.50
CA TRP A 140 9.83 -2.77 1.13
C TRP A 140 8.70 -2.67 0.08
N ALA A 141 7.48 -3.11 0.39
CA ALA A 141 6.33 -2.98 -0.52
C ALA A 141 6.03 -1.51 -0.88
N ALA A 142 6.22 -0.57 0.05
CA ALA A 142 6.16 0.86 -0.25
C ALA A 142 7.36 1.32 -1.09
N SER A 143 8.57 1.01 -0.61
CA SER A 143 9.82 1.55 -1.18
C SER A 143 10.14 1.03 -2.59
N CYS A 144 9.74 -0.21 -2.90
CA CYS A 144 10.03 -0.88 -4.16
C CYS A 144 8.78 -1.04 -5.05
N GLY A 145 7.64 -1.42 -4.45
CA GLY A 145 6.39 -1.65 -5.18
C GLY A 145 5.69 -0.34 -5.49
N ALA A 146 5.11 0.30 -4.47
CA ALA A 146 4.31 1.52 -4.65
C ALA A 146 5.12 2.67 -5.29
N ASN A 147 6.37 2.86 -4.87
CA ASN A 147 7.23 3.92 -5.42
C ASN A 147 7.47 3.81 -6.94
N ARG A 148 7.38 2.61 -7.55
CA ARG A 148 7.47 2.43 -9.02
C ARG A 148 6.28 3.04 -9.74
N HIS A 149 5.12 3.07 -9.09
CA HIS A 149 3.85 3.41 -9.72
C HIS A 149 3.41 4.86 -9.47
N CYS A 150 4.07 5.58 -8.57
CA CYS A 150 3.83 7.00 -8.30
C CYS A 150 4.86 7.94 -8.96
N GLN A 151 5.91 7.43 -9.61
CA GLN A 151 6.83 8.25 -10.43
C GLN A 151 6.11 8.99 -11.55
#